data_AF-A0A2V8ZG91-F1
#
_entry.id   AF-A0A2V8ZG91-F1
#
_cell.length_a   1.000
_cell.length_b   1.000
_cell.length_c   1.000
_cell.angle_alpha   90.00
_cell.angle_beta   90.00
_cell.angle_gamma   90.00
#
_symmetry.space_group_name_H-M   'P 1'
#
loop_
_entity.id
_entity.type
_entity.pdbx_description
1 polymer ?
#
loop_
_entity_poly.entity_id
_entity_poly.type
_entity_poly.pdbx_seq_one_letter_code
_entity_poly.pdbx_strand_id
1 'polypeptide(L)'
;MPLPNEKLAESLDVLKALQEGHRRVFRSDDLSRVHRERLVENGFLQEVMKGWLISSSPDTQAGESTPWHASFWEFCARYCDERFGDQWHLSPEQSLFLHGERTVIPDQLVVHSPKATNNDIQLLFGTTLYDLKVAEMPPPAALTVRDGLRLFTAAAALVRVPESFFQLYPLEAQVVMASLADASDLLRLLLNGGHSAKAGYLAKAFRQTGRPELADEILRAMKGAGYDVRESSPFEAGQIFRKPQRAAPIMSRVEMLWESMRGKVLAAFPKPPGLPTDREAYLRCVDEIYRTDAYHSLSIEGYSVTPSLVERVRQGGWDPEHDAGDRRNRDALAARGYWQAFQLVKKEVEKVIAGENPATLARAAHNDWYRELFQPCVTAGLLEPGALAGYRNLPVYLRGSRYVPPRWEAVREAMPAFFDVLEKEPEPSVRAVLGHWLLGYIHPYPDGNGRMARFLMNVMLASGGYPWTVIRIVDRKSYLSALDRASIEMDIHPFTIFIVRRVQWRLEPHDLTFPAPMESLVLGRDMVLFYGQDGDAVVRCAITGETLDVHFQGDGKDKLKVFRANRQPIEQEIRRRYLAGDTELDGSILIRAGDLP
;
A
#
# COMPACT_ATOMS: atom_id res chain seq x y z
N MET A 1 -41.74 -24.34 -8.63
CA MET A 1 -40.58 -24.26 -7.72
C MET A 1 -39.68 -23.14 -8.20
N PRO A 2 -39.20 -22.23 -7.33
CA PRO A 2 -38.34 -21.14 -7.77
C PRO A 2 -37.02 -21.66 -8.34
N LEU A 3 -36.52 -20.96 -9.36
CA LEU A 3 -35.27 -21.29 -10.05
C LEU A 3 -34.07 -21.06 -9.11
N PRO A 4 -32.93 -21.75 -9.31
CA PRO A 4 -31.74 -21.58 -8.48
C PRO A 4 -31.28 -20.12 -8.31
N ASN A 5 -31.40 -19.30 -9.37
CA ASN A 5 -31.03 -17.89 -9.34
C ASN A 5 -31.98 -17.04 -8.47
N GLU A 6 -33.28 -17.35 -8.47
CA GLU A 6 -34.28 -16.66 -7.63
C GLU A 6 -34.05 -16.96 -6.15
N LYS A 7 -33.67 -18.21 -5.84
CA LYS A 7 -33.27 -18.61 -4.48
C LYS A 7 -31.99 -17.91 -4.03
N LEU A 8 -31.00 -17.77 -4.89
CA LEU A 8 -29.78 -17.04 -4.54
C LEU A 8 -30.09 -15.55 -4.31
N ALA A 9 -30.88 -14.93 -5.18
CA ALA A 9 -31.32 -13.54 -5.03
C ALA A 9 -32.02 -13.30 -3.68
N GLU A 10 -32.94 -14.18 -3.28
CA GLU A 10 -33.59 -14.12 -1.97
C GLU A 10 -32.58 -14.15 -0.80
N SER A 11 -31.59 -15.04 -0.86
CA SER A 11 -30.53 -15.08 0.17
C SER A 11 -29.65 -13.82 0.16
N LEU A 12 -29.40 -13.23 -1.01
CA LEU A 12 -28.63 -11.99 -1.13
C LEU A 12 -29.39 -10.80 -0.57
N ASP A 13 -30.71 -10.74 -0.72
CA ASP A 13 -31.54 -9.70 -0.10
C ASP A 13 -31.49 -9.78 1.43
N VAL A 14 -31.55 -10.99 1.98
CA VAL A 14 -31.38 -11.22 3.44
C VAL A 14 -29.99 -10.78 3.90
N LEU A 15 -28.93 -11.15 3.17
CA LEU A 15 -27.57 -10.74 3.50
C LEU A 15 -27.40 -9.22 3.44
N LYS A 16 -27.94 -8.57 2.40
CA LYS A 16 -27.91 -7.13 2.21
C LYS A 16 -28.55 -6.39 3.38
N ALA A 17 -29.69 -6.86 3.87
CA ALA A 17 -30.35 -6.28 5.05
C ALA A 17 -29.47 -6.42 6.31
N LEU A 18 -28.78 -7.55 6.48
CA LEU A 18 -27.83 -7.72 7.59
C LEU A 18 -26.58 -6.85 7.47
N GLN A 19 -26.20 -6.44 6.25
CA GLN A 19 -25.04 -5.60 5.95
C GLN A 19 -25.32 -4.09 6.09
N GLU A 20 -26.55 -3.70 6.45
CA GLU A 20 -26.87 -2.31 6.78
C GLU A 20 -25.89 -1.75 7.84
N GLY A 21 -25.47 -0.50 7.67
CA GLY A 21 -24.46 0.12 8.53
C GLY A 21 -23.03 -0.42 8.34
N HIS A 22 -22.73 -1.05 7.20
CA HIS A 22 -21.41 -1.63 6.86
C HIS A 22 -20.97 -2.81 7.73
N ARG A 23 -21.94 -3.52 8.31
CA ARG A 23 -21.69 -4.75 9.08
C ARG A 23 -21.14 -5.87 8.20
N ARG A 24 -20.10 -6.55 8.66
CA ARG A 24 -19.46 -7.68 7.95
C ARG A 24 -19.42 -8.96 8.75
N VAL A 25 -19.70 -8.93 10.04
CA VAL A 25 -19.60 -10.09 10.93
C VAL A 25 -20.99 -10.55 11.38
N PHE A 26 -21.26 -11.84 11.22
CA PHE A 26 -22.57 -12.45 11.50
C PHE A 26 -22.43 -13.66 12.42
N ARG A 27 -23.44 -13.87 13.26
CA ARG A 27 -23.64 -15.13 13.95
C ARG A 27 -24.40 -16.09 13.04
N SER A 28 -24.14 -17.38 13.20
CA SER A 28 -24.85 -18.41 12.43
C SER A 28 -26.37 -18.38 12.62
N ASP A 29 -26.84 -17.85 13.75
CA ASP A 29 -28.26 -17.73 14.10
C ASP A 29 -28.92 -16.45 13.52
N ASP A 30 -28.12 -15.52 12.97
CA ASP A 30 -28.65 -14.34 12.25
C ASP A 30 -29.27 -14.73 10.89
N LEU A 31 -28.99 -15.95 10.41
CA LEU A 31 -29.42 -16.48 9.12
C LEU A 31 -30.11 -17.82 9.31
N SER A 32 -31.20 -18.06 8.58
CA SER A 32 -31.76 -19.40 8.48
C SER A 32 -30.71 -20.36 7.90
N ARG A 33 -30.78 -21.64 8.27
CA ARG A 33 -29.86 -22.68 7.76
C ARG A 33 -29.77 -22.65 6.24
N VAL A 34 -30.92 -22.49 5.57
CA VAL A 34 -31.03 -22.48 4.10
C VAL A 34 -30.31 -21.29 3.48
N HIS A 35 -30.47 -20.07 4.03
CA HIS A 35 -29.77 -18.90 3.49
C HIS A 35 -28.27 -18.99 3.77
N ARG A 36 -27.88 -19.41 4.98
CA ARG A 36 -26.48 -19.55 5.37
C ARG A 36 -25.73 -20.53 4.47
N GLU A 37 -26.23 -21.75 4.31
CA GLU A 37 -25.59 -22.78 3.47
C GLU A 37 -25.44 -22.27 2.03
N ARG A 38 -26.50 -21.67 1.46
CA ARG A 38 -26.48 -21.12 0.10
C ARG A 38 -25.45 -19.99 -0.07
N LEU A 39 -25.35 -19.06 0.88
CA LEU A 39 -24.43 -17.93 0.81
C LEU A 39 -22.96 -18.36 0.98
N VAL A 40 -22.70 -19.36 1.83
CA VAL A 40 -21.37 -19.94 1.99
C VAL A 40 -20.96 -20.72 0.74
N GLU A 41 -21.84 -21.57 0.22
CA GLU A 41 -21.59 -22.34 -1.01
C GLU A 41 -21.29 -21.45 -2.22
N ASN A 42 -21.89 -20.26 -2.28
CA ASN A 42 -21.69 -19.29 -3.36
C ASN A 42 -20.61 -18.23 -3.03
N GLY A 43 -19.87 -18.36 -1.92
CA GLY A 43 -18.72 -17.50 -1.61
C GLY A 43 -19.04 -16.09 -1.08
N PHE A 44 -20.30 -15.79 -0.77
CA PHE A 44 -20.70 -14.50 -0.18
C PHE A 44 -20.47 -14.43 1.34
N LEU A 45 -20.35 -15.59 1.98
CA LEU A 45 -19.98 -15.73 3.39
C LEU A 45 -18.83 -16.71 3.56
N GLN A 46 -17.98 -16.45 4.54
CA GLN A 46 -16.90 -17.32 4.96
C GLN A 46 -17.03 -17.61 6.46
N GLU A 47 -16.92 -18.88 6.85
CA GLU A 47 -16.89 -19.26 8.27
C GLU A 47 -15.52 -18.93 8.88
N VAL A 48 -15.53 -18.28 10.03
CA VAL A 48 -14.31 -17.98 10.81
C VAL A 48 -14.05 -19.10 11.81
N MET A 49 -15.09 -19.44 12.56
CA MET A 49 -15.13 -20.52 13.54
C MET A 49 -16.60 -20.90 13.76
N LYS A 50 -16.84 -22.02 14.44
CA LYS A 50 -18.20 -22.52 14.71
C LYS A 50 -19.08 -21.41 15.31
N GLY A 51 -20.16 -21.08 14.61
CA GLY A 51 -21.13 -20.07 15.03
C GLY A 51 -20.87 -18.65 14.51
N TRP A 52 -19.77 -18.41 13.81
CA TRP A 52 -19.35 -17.09 13.35
C TRP A 52 -18.96 -17.06 11.87
N LEU A 53 -19.53 -16.09 11.15
CA LEU A 53 -19.37 -15.90 9.72
C LEU A 53 -18.93 -14.46 9.44
N ILE A 54 -18.24 -14.28 8.32
CA ILE A 54 -17.90 -12.96 7.78
C ILE A 54 -18.38 -12.82 6.33
N SER A 55 -18.62 -11.58 5.92
CA SER A 55 -18.85 -11.23 4.52
C SER A 55 -17.60 -11.53 3.69
N SER A 56 -17.83 -12.11 2.51
CA SER A 56 -16.81 -12.37 1.49
C SER A 56 -17.36 -12.03 0.09
N SER A 57 -16.52 -12.18 -0.93
CA SER A 57 -16.91 -12.06 -2.35
C SER A 57 -16.67 -13.39 -3.07
N PRO A 58 -17.57 -13.80 -4.00
CA PRO A 58 -17.34 -14.95 -4.89
C PRO A 58 -16.07 -14.82 -5.74
N ASP A 59 -15.61 -13.59 -6.01
CA ASP A 59 -14.38 -13.31 -6.76
C ASP A 59 -13.10 -13.46 -5.92
N THR A 60 -13.25 -13.68 -4.61
CA THR A 60 -12.12 -13.91 -3.69
C THR A 60 -11.47 -15.23 -4.01
N GLN A 61 -10.15 -15.23 -4.26
CA GLN A 61 -9.44 -16.47 -4.53
C GLN A 61 -9.34 -17.33 -3.26
N ALA A 62 -9.38 -18.65 -3.41
CA ALA A 62 -9.18 -19.57 -2.30
C ALA A 62 -7.83 -19.28 -1.59
N GLY A 63 -7.88 -19.01 -0.29
CA GLY A 63 -6.69 -18.63 0.49
C GLY A 63 -6.36 -17.13 0.53
N GLU A 64 -7.17 -16.26 -0.09
CA GLU A 64 -7.02 -14.80 0.03
C GLU A 64 -7.54 -14.29 1.38
N SER A 65 -6.68 -13.57 2.11
CA SER A 65 -6.93 -13.11 3.48
C SER A 65 -7.70 -11.79 3.59
N THR A 66 -7.96 -11.10 2.47
CA THR A 66 -8.57 -9.76 2.44
C THR A 66 -9.92 -9.67 3.17
N PRO A 67 -10.89 -10.60 2.97
CA PRO A 67 -12.17 -10.53 3.69
C PRO A 67 -12.02 -10.68 5.20
N TRP A 68 -11.09 -11.55 5.64
CA TRP A 68 -10.77 -11.72 7.05
C TRP A 68 -10.15 -10.45 7.63
N HIS A 69 -9.14 -9.89 6.97
CA HIS A 69 -8.50 -8.66 7.43
C HIS A 69 -9.47 -7.49 7.50
N ALA A 70 -10.42 -7.41 6.55
CA ALA A 70 -11.47 -6.40 6.57
C ALA A 70 -12.42 -6.54 7.77
N SER A 71 -12.63 -7.77 8.24
CA SER A 71 -13.58 -8.11 9.29
C SER A 71 -12.94 -8.29 10.67
N PHE A 72 -11.60 -8.36 10.77
CA PHE A 72 -10.86 -8.76 11.96
C PHE A 72 -11.28 -7.98 13.22
N TRP A 73 -11.17 -6.65 13.18
CA TRP A 73 -11.48 -5.82 14.34
C TRP A 73 -12.95 -5.85 14.74
N GLU A 74 -13.86 -5.86 13.76
CA GLU A 74 -15.29 -6.01 13.98
C GLU A 74 -15.60 -7.37 14.61
N PHE A 75 -14.92 -8.43 14.14
CA PHE A 75 -15.08 -9.78 14.66
C PHE A 75 -14.66 -9.84 16.12
N CYS A 76 -13.46 -9.32 16.45
CA CYS A 76 -12.98 -9.31 17.83
C CYS A 76 -13.92 -8.54 18.75
N ALA A 77 -14.40 -7.35 18.34
CA ALA A 77 -15.35 -6.57 19.13
C ALA A 77 -16.64 -7.35 19.41
N ARG A 78 -17.29 -7.88 18.36
CA ARG A 78 -18.56 -8.61 18.50
C ARG A 78 -18.39 -9.93 19.24
N TYR A 79 -17.31 -10.65 18.99
CA TYR A 79 -16.99 -11.90 19.69
C TYR A 79 -16.83 -11.67 21.19
N CYS A 80 -16.07 -10.63 21.58
CA CYS A 80 -15.85 -10.31 22.98
C CYS A 80 -17.10 -9.76 23.66
N ASP A 81 -17.92 -8.96 22.96
CA ASP A 81 -19.21 -8.51 23.48
C ASP A 81 -20.17 -9.67 23.75
N GLU A 82 -20.28 -10.62 22.81
CA GLU A 82 -21.10 -11.82 22.99
C GLU A 82 -20.61 -12.66 24.17
N ARG A 83 -19.30 -12.84 24.29
CA ARG A 83 -18.72 -13.75 25.28
C ARG A 83 -18.62 -13.14 26.68
N PHE A 84 -18.29 -11.86 26.78
CA PHE A 84 -17.93 -11.20 28.04
C PHE A 84 -18.89 -10.07 28.43
N GLY A 85 -19.79 -9.66 27.54
CA GLY A 85 -20.61 -8.46 27.70
C GLY A 85 -19.75 -7.21 27.65
N ASP A 86 -19.92 -6.31 28.61
CA ASP A 86 -19.12 -5.10 28.74
C ASP A 86 -17.83 -5.26 29.57
N GLN A 87 -17.59 -6.46 30.12
CA GLN A 87 -16.48 -6.73 31.03
C GLN A 87 -15.25 -7.27 30.28
N TRP A 88 -14.79 -6.57 29.26
CA TRP A 88 -13.53 -6.88 28.58
C TRP A 88 -12.81 -5.62 28.10
N HIS A 89 -11.51 -5.73 27.85
CA HIS A 89 -10.73 -4.69 27.20
C HIS A 89 -9.50 -5.28 26.50
N LEU A 90 -8.92 -4.56 25.54
CA LEU A 90 -7.63 -4.93 24.96
C LEU A 90 -6.47 -4.66 25.94
N SER A 91 -5.33 -5.31 25.72
CA SER A 91 -4.13 -5.05 26.52
C SER A 91 -3.66 -3.57 26.40
N PRO A 92 -2.87 -3.07 27.36
CA PRO A 92 -2.27 -1.73 27.27
C PRO A 92 -1.45 -1.52 25.98
N GLU A 93 -0.68 -2.52 25.54
CA GLU A 93 0.15 -2.47 24.34
C GLU A 93 -0.71 -2.33 23.09
N GLN A 94 -1.75 -3.15 22.95
CA GLN A 94 -2.65 -3.09 21.81
C GLN A 94 -3.43 -1.77 21.78
N SER A 95 -3.78 -1.25 22.96
CA SER A 95 -4.39 0.08 23.08
C SER A 95 -3.44 1.17 22.56
N LEU A 96 -2.13 1.12 22.91
CA LEU A 96 -1.15 2.08 22.37
C LEU A 96 -0.98 1.96 20.86
N PHE A 97 -0.92 0.75 20.30
CA PHE A 97 -0.83 0.58 18.85
C PHE A 97 -2.01 1.25 18.13
N LEU A 98 -3.24 1.07 18.63
CA LEU A 98 -4.42 1.68 18.03
C LEU A 98 -4.47 3.21 18.23
N HIS A 99 -4.06 3.74 19.39
CA HIS A 99 -3.92 5.19 19.60
C HIS A 99 -2.81 5.80 18.74
N GLY A 100 -1.77 5.03 18.41
CA GLY A 100 -0.67 5.43 17.53
C GLY A 100 -0.98 5.29 16.04
N GLU A 101 -2.22 4.99 15.66
CA GLU A 101 -2.65 4.71 14.28
C GLU A 101 -1.81 3.60 13.61
N ARG A 102 -1.31 2.64 14.41
CA ARG A 102 -0.71 1.41 13.91
C ARG A 102 -1.83 0.41 13.63
N THR A 103 -2.21 0.33 12.38
CA THR A 103 -3.36 -0.43 11.87
C THR A 103 -3.01 -1.83 11.34
N VAL A 104 -1.82 -2.33 11.69
CA VAL A 104 -1.40 -3.71 11.35
C VAL A 104 -2.21 -4.71 12.19
N ILE A 105 -2.79 -5.71 11.53
CA ILE A 105 -3.48 -6.82 12.20
C ILE A 105 -2.44 -7.70 12.92
N PRO A 106 -2.56 -7.90 14.24
CA PRO A 106 -1.60 -8.69 15.01
C PRO A 106 -1.76 -10.19 14.72
N ASP A 107 -0.67 -10.95 14.87
CA ASP A 107 -0.73 -12.42 14.83
C ASP A 107 -1.52 -12.97 16.01
N GLN A 108 -1.41 -12.35 17.19
CA GLN A 108 -2.23 -12.67 18.36
C GLN A 108 -2.79 -11.37 18.98
N LEU A 109 -4.11 -11.34 19.18
CA LEU A 109 -4.80 -10.28 19.91
C LEU A 109 -5.03 -10.70 21.37
N VAL A 110 -4.51 -9.92 22.32
CA VAL A 110 -4.70 -10.19 23.76
C VAL A 110 -5.89 -9.39 24.30
N VAL A 111 -6.89 -10.10 24.80
CA VAL A 111 -8.12 -9.56 25.39
C VAL A 111 -8.17 -9.91 26.87
N HIS A 112 -8.43 -8.94 27.73
CA HIS A 112 -8.54 -9.14 29.17
C HIS A 112 -10.01 -9.15 29.58
N SER A 113 -10.41 -10.08 30.45
CA SER A 113 -11.73 -10.09 31.06
C SER A 113 -11.74 -10.84 32.40
N PRO A 114 -12.52 -10.40 33.40
CA PRO A 114 -12.79 -11.22 34.59
C PRO A 114 -13.48 -12.56 34.29
N LYS A 115 -14.18 -12.63 33.15
CA LYS A 115 -14.90 -13.80 32.65
C LYS A 115 -14.05 -14.67 31.70
N ALA A 116 -12.83 -14.26 31.37
CA ALA A 116 -11.95 -15.02 30.50
C ALA A 116 -11.42 -16.30 31.17
N THR A 117 -10.91 -17.20 30.34
CA THR A 117 -10.52 -18.57 30.76
C THR A 117 -9.09 -18.96 30.38
N ASN A 118 -8.25 -18.01 29.90
CA ASN A 118 -6.85 -18.22 29.50
C ASN A 118 -6.68 -19.16 28.30
N ASN A 119 -7.57 -19.04 27.31
CA ASN A 119 -7.61 -19.83 26.09
C ASN A 119 -7.05 -19.05 24.90
N ASP A 120 -6.36 -19.77 24.02
CA ASP A 120 -5.95 -19.29 22.71
C ASP A 120 -6.97 -19.76 21.65
N ILE A 121 -7.70 -18.81 21.08
CA ILE A 121 -8.73 -19.06 20.07
C ILE A 121 -8.09 -18.91 18.70
N GLN A 122 -8.01 -20.02 17.98
CA GLN A 122 -7.51 -20.04 16.61
C GLN A 122 -8.53 -19.37 15.67
N LEU A 123 -8.06 -18.44 14.84
CA LEU A 123 -8.84 -17.74 13.84
C LEU A 123 -8.24 -17.99 12.45
N LEU A 124 -8.79 -17.32 11.44
CA LEU A 124 -8.35 -17.49 10.06
C LEU A 124 -6.93 -16.94 9.85
N PHE A 125 -6.24 -17.49 8.84
CA PHE A 125 -4.95 -17.00 8.32
C PHE A 125 -3.84 -16.84 9.38
N GLY A 126 -3.80 -17.75 10.36
CA GLY A 126 -2.75 -17.79 11.38
C GLY A 126 -2.88 -16.71 12.45
N THR A 127 -4.01 -16.00 12.50
CA THR A 127 -4.32 -15.06 13.59
C THR A 127 -4.97 -15.77 14.77
N THR A 128 -4.76 -15.27 15.98
CA THR A 128 -5.39 -15.80 17.20
C THR A 128 -5.92 -14.72 18.13
N LEU A 129 -6.86 -15.09 19.00
CA LEU A 129 -7.34 -14.26 20.11
C LEU A 129 -7.08 -14.98 21.43
N TYR A 130 -6.26 -14.39 22.28
CA TYR A 130 -5.95 -14.92 23.60
C TYR A 130 -6.78 -14.21 24.67
N ASP A 131 -7.63 -14.96 25.38
CA ASP A 131 -8.48 -14.41 26.44
C ASP A 131 -7.82 -14.52 27.83
N LEU A 132 -7.14 -13.46 28.26
CA LEU A 132 -6.46 -13.42 29.55
C LEU A 132 -7.43 -13.08 30.68
N LYS A 133 -7.49 -13.95 31.69
CA LYS A 133 -8.27 -13.72 32.91
C LYS A 133 -7.59 -12.67 33.79
N VAL A 134 -8.34 -11.62 34.12
CA VAL A 134 -7.94 -10.60 35.11
C VAL A 134 -8.86 -10.66 36.33
N ALA A 135 -8.42 -10.14 37.47
CA ALA A 135 -9.24 -10.16 38.69
C ALA A 135 -10.47 -9.24 38.57
N GLU A 136 -10.26 -8.03 38.03
CA GLU A 136 -11.25 -6.98 37.99
C GLU A 136 -11.04 -6.07 36.77
N MET A 137 -12.12 -5.39 36.35
CA MET A 137 -12.05 -4.41 35.29
C MET A 137 -11.32 -3.15 35.77
N PRO A 138 -10.53 -2.49 34.90
CA PRO A 138 -10.00 -1.16 35.20
C PRO A 138 -11.12 -0.15 35.51
N PRO A 139 -10.81 0.93 36.26
CA PRO A 139 -11.77 2.00 36.47
C PRO A 139 -12.32 2.54 35.14
N PRO A 140 -13.63 2.89 35.03
CA PRO A 140 -14.22 3.34 33.78
C PRO A 140 -13.47 4.52 33.12
N ALA A 141 -12.93 5.44 33.92
CA ALA A 141 -12.15 6.58 33.43
C ALA A 141 -10.80 6.20 32.77
N ALA A 142 -10.31 4.98 33.00
CA ALA A 142 -9.10 4.46 32.36
C ALA A 142 -9.38 3.78 31.01
N LEU A 143 -10.66 3.61 30.65
CA LEU A 143 -11.09 2.96 29.41
C LEU A 143 -11.80 3.93 28.48
N THR A 144 -11.74 3.63 27.18
CA THR A 144 -12.48 4.31 26.13
C THR A 144 -12.98 3.28 25.12
N VAL A 145 -14.05 3.60 24.39
CA VAL A 145 -14.55 2.77 23.31
C VAL A 145 -14.23 3.42 21.97
N ARG A 146 -13.64 2.66 21.05
CA ARG A 146 -13.38 3.06 19.67
C ARG A 146 -13.79 1.90 18.77
N ASP A 147 -14.80 2.11 17.94
CA ASP A 147 -15.29 1.11 16.97
C ASP A 147 -15.71 -0.23 17.60
N GLY A 148 -16.38 -0.15 18.75
CA GLY A 148 -16.77 -1.31 19.55
C GLY A 148 -15.63 -1.95 20.34
N LEU A 149 -14.37 -1.56 20.10
CA LEU A 149 -13.23 -2.02 20.88
C LEU A 149 -13.12 -1.23 22.18
N ARG A 150 -12.99 -1.94 23.30
CA ARG A 150 -12.69 -1.36 24.63
C ARG A 150 -11.18 -1.27 24.81
N LEU A 151 -10.66 -0.05 24.86
CA LEU A 151 -9.24 0.26 24.93
C LEU A 151 -8.92 0.95 26.25
N PHE A 152 -7.68 0.87 26.72
CA PHE A 152 -7.20 1.87 27.67
C PHE A 152 -7.15 3.25 27.01
N THR A 153 -7.40 4.32 27.75
CA THR A 153 -7.08 5.68 27.28
C THR A 153 -5.57 5.80 27.02
N ALA A 154 -5.15 6.72 26.15
CA ALA A 154 -3.72 6.90 25.83
C ALA A 154 -2.85 7.07 27.09
N ALA A 155 -3.29 7.90 28.04
CA ALA A 155 -2.62 8.10 29.31
C ALA A 155 -2.58 6.82 30.16
N ALA A 156 -3.70 6.10 30.28
CA ALA A 156 -3.77 4.85 31.03
C ALA A 156 -2.88 3.75 30.42
N ALA A 157 -2.86 3.66 29.09
CA ALA A 157 -2.03 2.71 28.38
C ALA A 157 -0.53 3.01 28.59
N LEU A 158 -0.09 4.28 28.45
CA LEU A 158 1.31 4.69 28.69
C LEU A 158 1.81 4.39 30.11
N VAL A 159 0.95 4.55 31.12
CA VAL A 159 1.30 4.22 32.51
C VAL A 159 1.40 2.71 32.73
N ARG A 160 0.57 1.91 32.03
CA ARG A 160 0.43 0.47 32.26
C ARG A 160 1.34 -0.41 31.41
N VAL A 161 1.79 0.05 30.25
CA VAL A 161 2.70 -0.76 29.42
C VAL A 161 4.04 -1.00 30.14
N PRO A 162 4.66 -2.16 29.94
CA PRO A 162 5.99 -2.45 30.48
C PRO A 162 7.02 -1.49 29.89
N GLU A 163 8.09 -1.23 30.63
CA GLU A 163 9.18 -0.35 30.15
C GLU A 163 9.83 -0.88 28.87
N SER A 164 9.88 -2.21 28.70
CA SER A 164 10.36 -2.85 27.46
C SER A 164 9.57 -2.43 26.21
N PHE A 165 8.31 -1.99 26.35
CA PHE A 165 7.52 -1.49 25.22
C PHE A 165 8.18 -0.28 24.56
N PHE A 166 8.76 0.63 25.33
CA PHE A 166 9.40 1.85 24.81
C PHE A 166 10.66 1.53 24.00
N GLN A 167 11.34 0.44 24.33
CA GLN A 167 12.54 -0.03 23.65
C GLN A 167 12.21 -0.87 22.40
N LEU A 168 11.19 -1.71 22.48
CA LEU A 168 10.75 -2.56 21.35
C LEU A 168 9.94 -1.78 20.31
N TYR A 169 9.17 -0.79 20.75
CA TYR A 169 8.25 -0.01 19.91
C TYR A 169 8.40 1.50 20.16
N PRO A 170 9.60 2.08 19.98
CA PRO A 170 9.87 3.48 20.31
C PRO A 170 9.02 4.46 19.51
N LEU A 171 8.82 4.20 18.21
CA LEU A 171 7.97 5.02 17.35
C LEU A 171 6.53 5.05 17.89
N GLU A 172 5.99 3.89 18.27
CA GLU A 172 4.59 3.77 18.71
C GLU A 172 4.35 4.49 20.04
N ALA A 173 5.28 4.38 20.98
CA ALA A 173 5.22 5.15 22.22
C ALA A 173 5.25 6.67 21.95
N GLN A 174 6.15 7.12 21.07
CA GLN A 174 6.36 8.54 20.81
C GLN A 174 5.22 9.19 20.01
N VAL A 175 4.59 8.46 19.07
CA VAL A 175 3.38 8.93 18.39
C VAL A 175 2.26 9.19 19.41
N VAL A 176 2.01 8.24 20.33
CA VAL A 176 0.96 8.41 21.34
C VAL A 176 1.32 9.55 22.31
N MET A 177 2.57 9.65 22.74
CA MET A 177 3.03 10.76 23.59
C MET A 177 2.86 12.12 22.92
N ALA A 178 3.16 12.24 21.63
CA ALA A 178 2.99 13.48 20.87
C ALA A 178 1.52 13.92 20.76
N SER A 179 0.57 12.98 20.89
CA SER A 179 -0.86 13.29 20.83
C SER A 179 -1.42 13.91 22.11
N LEU A 180 -0.72 13.78 23.24
CA LEU A 180 -1.17 14.31 24.53
C LEU A 180 -1.07 15.84 24.57
N ALA A 181 -2.18 16.47 24.98
CA ALA A 181 -2.27 17.90 25.14
C ALA A 181 -1.50 18.39 26.38
N ASP A 182 -1.70 17.72 27.50
CA ASP A 182 -1.13 18.05 28.80
C ASP A 182 -0.88 16.79 29.65
N ALA A 183 -0.35 16.98 30.86
CA ALA A 183 0.02 15.89 31.75
C ALA A 183 -1.12 15.45 32.70
N SER A 184 -2.30 16.07 32.67
CA SER A 184 -3.31 15.93 33.73
C SER A 184 -3.81 14.49 33.89
N ASP A 185 -4.14 13.82 32.79
CA ASP A 185 -4.64 12.44 32.83
C ASP A 185 -3.54 11.46 33.27
N LEU A 186 -2.30 11.67 32.82
CA LEU A 186 -1.14 10.92 33.29
C LEU A 186 -0.93 11.12 34.79
N LEU A 187 -0.96 12.37 35.25
CA LEU A 187 -0.75 12.73 36.65
C LEU A 187 -1.79 12.13 37.57
N ARG A 188 -3.07 12.17 37.22
CA ARG A 188 -4.12 11.52 38.03
C ARG A 188 -3.83 10.04 38.26
N LEU A 189 -3.37 9.34 37.21
CA LEU A 189 -3.04 7.92 37.28
C LEU A 189 -1.74 7.66 38.08
N LEU A 190 -0.71 8.46 37.83
CA LEU A 190 0.60 8.33 38.49
C LEU A 190 0.51 8.62 39.98
N LEU A 191 -0.20 9.69 40.37
CA LEU A 191 -0.40 10.11 41.76
C LEU A 191 -1.25 9.09 42.53
N ASN A 192 -2.44 8.75 42.03
CA ASN A 192 -3.34 7.84 42.73
C ASN A 192 -2.76 6.42 42.82
N GLY A 193 -1.92 6.01 41.86
CA GLY A 193 -1.27 4.71 41.85
C GLY A 193 0.09 4.67 42.56
N GLY A 194 0.62 5.80 43.03
CA GLY A 194 1.95 5.88 43.63
C GLY A 194 3.08 5.42 42.69
N HIS A 195 2.94 5.66 41.39
CA HIS A 195 3.81 5.11 40.35
C HIS A 195 5.10 5.93 40.13
N SER A 196 5.90 6.14 41.19
CA SER A 196 7.08 7.02 41.18
C SER A 196 8.12 6.67 40.10
N ALA A 197 8.45 5.38 39.94
CA ALA A 197 9.41 4.94 38.93
C ALA A 197 8.91 5.23 37.50
N LYS A 198 7.66 4.87 37.20
CA LYS A 198 7.02 5.13 35.91
C LYS A 198 6.90 6.64 35.63
N ALA A 199 6.64 7.45 36.66
CA ALA A 199 6.59 8.91 36.52
C ALA A 199 7.95 9.49 36.08
N GLY A 200 9.04 9.04 36.71
CA GLY A 200 10.39 9.46 36.32
C GLY A 200 10.77 9.00 34.91
N TYR A 201 10.35 7.78 34.55
CA TYR A 201 10.54 7.23 33.22
C TYR A 201 9.80 8.02 32.13
N LEU A 202 8.51 8.30 32.33
CA LEU A 202 7.68 9.09 31.41
C LEU A 202 8.14 10.56 31.34
N ALA A 203 8.52 11.16 32.47
CA ALA A 203 9.07 12.51 32.48
C ALA A 203 10.34 12.59 31.60
N LYS A 204 11.25 11.63 31.76
CA LYS A 204 12.45 11.57 30.91
C LYS A 204 12.10 11.36 29.44
N ALA A 205 11.11 10.52 29.15
CA ALA A 205 10.57 10.30 27.81
C ALA A 205 10.14 11.63 27.17
N PHE A 206 9.24 12.38 27.82
CA PHE A 206 8.74 13.66 27.32
C PHE A 206 9.86 14.67 27.11
N ARG A 207 10.81 14.73 28.05
CA ARG A 207 11.97 15.62 27.91
C ARG A 207 12.80 15.29 26.66
N GLN A 208 13.06 14.02 26.41
CA GLN A 208 13.85 13.58 25.25
C GLN A 208 13.12 13.83 23.93
N THR A 209 11.81 13.66 23.90
CA THR A 209 10.98 13.85 22.70
C THR A 209 10.61 15.32 22.46
N GLY A 210 11.13 16.25 23.26
CA GLY A 210 11.00 17.70 23.03
C GLY A 210 9.85 18.37 23.77
N ARG A 211 9.28 17.73 24.80
CA ARG A 211 8.18 18.24 25.66
C ARG A 211 8.65 18.41 27.12
N PRO A 212 9.71 19.20 27.40
CA PRO A 212 10.25 19.35 28.76
C PRO A 212 9.23 19.92 29.76
N GLU A 213 8.28 20.72 29.31
CA GLU A 213 7.22 21.30 30.13
C GLU A 213 6.33 20.22 30.77
N LEU A 214 5.97 19.17 30.03
CA LEU A 214 5.23 18.03 30.59
C LEU A 214 6.07 17.23 31.58
N ALA A 215 7.36 17.05 31.27
CA ALA A 215 8.28 16.37 32.16
C ALA A 215 8.42 17.10 33.50
N ASP A 216 8.61 18.42 33.46
CA ASP A 216 8.77 19.25 34.66
C ASP A 216 7.49 19.27 35.50
N GLU A 217 6.32 19.31 34.87
CA GLU A 217 5.03 19.24 35.57
C GLU A 217 4.81 17.88 36.24
N ILE A 218 5.13 16.78 35.56
CA ILE A 218 5.07 15.43 36.13
C ILE A 218 5.94 15.33 37.38
N LEU A 219 7.21 15.76 37.27
CA LEU A 219 8.15 15.69 38.39
C LEU A 219 7.73 16.58 39.56
N ARG A 220 7.24 17.79 39.28
CA ARG A 220 6.81 18.76 40.30
C ARG A 220 5.62 18.23 41.08
N ALA A 221 4.57 17.77 40.39
CA ALA A 221 3.36 17.29 41.03
C ALA A 221 3.62 16.02 41.87
N MET A 222 4.40 15.07 41.36
CA MET A 222 4.75 13.85 42.10
C MET A 222 5.57 14.16 43.36
N LYS A 223 6.59 15.02 43.26
CA LYS A 223 7.40 15.45 44.42
C LYS A 223 6.56 16.26 45.42
N GLY A 224 5.67 17.12 44.92
CA GLY A 224 4.73 17.89 45.76
C GLY A 224 3.77 17.01 46.55
N ALA A 225 3.42 15.83 46.03
CA ALA A 225 2.64 14.81 46.73
C ALA A 225 3.49 13.90 47.65
N GLY A 226 4.79 14.14 47.79
CA GLY A 226 5.69 13.42 48.69
C GLY A 226 6.36 12.17 48.10
N TYR A 227 6.24 11.92 46.79
CA TYR A 227 6.91 10.79 46.14
C TYR A 227 8.38 11.10 45.78
N ASP A 228 9.30 10.15 45.98
CA ASP A 228 10.67 10.22 45.44
C ASP A 228 10.66 9.78 43.96
N VAL A 229 10.93 10.72 43.05
CA VAL A 229 10.93 10.47 41.60
C VAL A 229 12.28 10.84 41.00
N ARG A 230 12.85 9.89 40.25
CA ARG A 230 14.13 10.03 39.54
C ARG A 230 13.95 9.71 38.06
N GLU A 231 14.44 10.58 37.20
CA GLU A 231 14.39 10.37 35.75
C GLU A 231 15.25 9.17 35.34
N SER A 232 14.72 8.34 34.44
CA SER A 232 15.44 7.22 33.82
C SER A 232 15.09 7.16 32.33
N SER A 233 16.07 6.93 31.46
CA SER A 233 15.90 7.06 30.00
C SER A 233 15.15 5.87 29.40
N PRO A 234 14.02 6.10 28.69
CA PRO A 234 13.30 5.04 27.98
C PRO A 234 13.81 4.75 26.58
N PHE A 235 14.54 5.67 25.95
CA PHE A 235 14.96 5.58 24.56
C PHE A 235 16.48 5.71 24.43
N GLU A 236 17.03 5.02 23.44
CA GLU A 236 18.40 5.23 22.95
C GLU A 236 18.47 6.43 22.00
N ALA A 237 19.66 7.01 21.79
CA ALA A 237 19.82 8.22 20.98
C ALA A 237 19.27 8.10 19.55
N GLY A 238 19.41 6.93 18.92
CA GLY A 238 18.91 6.65 17.57
C GLY A 238 17.40 6.35 17.49
N GLN A 239 16.71 6.32 18.63
CA GLN A 239 15.28 6.01 18.72
C GLN A 239 14.43 7.26 18.98
N ILE A 240 15.03 8.44 19.18
CA ILE A 240 14.34 9.65 19.62
C ILE A 240 13.88 10.50 18.43
N PHE A 241 12.56 10.69 18.33
CA PHE A 241 11.92 11.58 17.35
C PHE A 241 11.38 12.82 18.07
N ARG A 242 11.92 14.01 17.77
CA ARG A 242 11.52 15.23 18.47
C ARG A 242 10.20 15.79 17.93
N LYS A 243 9.22 15.94 18.80
CA LYS A 243 7.91 16.56 18.55
C LYS A 243 7.58 17.58 19.65
N PRO A 244 7.97 18.86 19.48
CA PRO A 244 7.79 19.86 20.52
C PRO A 244 6.36 20.35 20.68
N GLN A 245 5.49 20.05 19.71
CA GLN A 245 4.09 20.47 19.74
C GLN A 245 3.18 19.25 19.71
N ARG A 246 1.98 19.42 20.26
CA ARG A 246 0.91 18.42 20.12
C ARG A 246 0.56 18.29 18.64
N ALA A 247 0.43 17.05 18.17
CA ALA A 247 -0.03 16.76 16.82
C ALA A 247 -1.01 15.59 16.84
N ALA A 248 -1.85 15.49 15.81
CA ALA A 248 -2.66 14.29 15.61
C ALA A 248 -1.73 13.07 15.46
N PRO A 249 -2.11 11.88 15.98
CA PRO A 249 -1.28 10.69 15.90
C PRO A 249 -0.81 10.37 14.48
N ILE A 250 -1.70 10.47 13.49
CA ILE A 250 -1.37 10.15 12.10
C ILE A 250 -0.31 11.09 11.51
N MET A 251 -0.31 12.37 11.87
CA MET A 251 0.70 13.33 11.41
C MET A 251 2.07 12.96 11.98
N SER A 252 2.15 12.74 13.30
CA SER A 252 3.39 12.32 13.96
C SER A 252 3.90 11.00 13.38
N ARG A 253 3.00 10.06 13.10
CA ARG A 253 3.34 8.77 12.49
C ARG A 253 3.98 8.94 11.12
N VAL A 254 3.37 9.71 10.22
CA VAL A 254 3.91 9.96 8.88
C VAL A 254 5.32 10.56 8.96
N GLU A 255 5.51 11.55 9.82
CA GLU A 255 6.80 12.22 9.99
C GLU A 255 7.87 11.30 10.58
N MET A 256 7.55 10.50 11.60
CA MET A 256 8.49 9.57 12.23
C MET A 256 8.81 8.37 11.34
N LEU A 257 7.85 7.88 10.55
CA LEU A 257 8.11 6.84 9.54
C LEU A 257 9.10 7.36 8.49
N TRP A 258 8.94 8.61 8.03
CA TRP A 258 9.89 9.24 7.12
C TRP A 258 11.30 9.29 7.72
N GLU A 259 11.43 9.87 8.92
CA GLU A 259 12.71 10.05 9.60
C GLU A 259 13.42 8.72 9.88
N SER A 260 12.69 7.70 10.35
CA SER A 260 13.24 6.40 10.71
C SER A 260 13.78 5.61 9.50
N MET A 261 13.25 5.86 8.30
CA MET A 261 13.57 5.10 7.09
C MET A 261 14.51 5.85 6.13
N ARG A 262 14.60 7.17 6.24
CA ARG A 262 15.41 8.06 5.39
C ARG A 262 16.84 7.57 5.19
N GLY A 263 17.53 7.22 6.29
CA GLY A 263 18.94 6.81 6.25
C GLY A 263 19.18 5.53 5.43
N LYS A 264 18.24 4.57 5.49
CA LYS A 264 18.34 3.31 4.72
C LYS A 264 18.23 3.53 3.22
N VAL A 265 17.41 4.50 2.81
CA VAL A 265 17.28 4.87 1.38
C VAL A 265 18.58 5.49 0.88
N LEU A 266 19.08 6.50 1.60
CA LEU A 266 20.30 7.22 1.22
C LEU A 266 21.52 6.33 1.12
N ALA A 267 21.66 5.36 2.03
CA ALA A 267 22.80 4.46 2.02
C ALA A 267 22.84 3.51 0.81
N ALA A 268 21.70 3.23 0.18
CA ALA A 268 21.58 2.22 -0.88
C ALA A 268 21.40 2.82 -2.28
N PHE A 269 20.84 4.03 -2.40
CA PHE A 269 20.51 4.62 -3.69
C PHE A 269 21.74 5.19 -4.43
N PRO A 270 21.86 5.01 -5.76
CA PRO A 270 22.94 5.64 -6.52
C PRO A 270 22.86 7.16 -6.42
N LYS A 271 24.01 7.86 -6.52
CA LYS A 271 24.03 9.32 -6.52
C LYS A 271 23.22 9.90 -7.68
N PRO A 272 22.57 11.07 -7.50
CA PRO A 272 21.80 11.70 -8.55
C PRO A 272 22.70 12.10 -9.73
N PRO A 273 22.31 11.80 -10.99
CA PRO A 273 23.02 12.29 -12.18
C PRO A 273 23.09 13.83 -12.26
N GLY A 274 22.12 14.52 -11.65
CA GLY A 274 21.91 15.95 -11.82
C GLY A 274 20.93 16.25 -12.96
N LEU A 275 20.36 17.45 -12.95
CA LEU A 275 19.33 17.83 -13.94
C LEU A 275 19.85 17.65 -15.38
N PRO A 276 19.02 17.16 -16.31
CA PRO A 276 19.43 16.86 -17.67
C PRO A 276 19.87 18.14 -18.40
N THR A 277 20.99 18.06 -19.11
CA THR A 277 21.49 19.14 -19.97
C THR A 277 20.61 19.32 -21.21
N ASP A 278 20.16 18.20 -21.81
CA ASP A 278 19.18 18.17 -22.89
C ASP A 278 17.80 17.73 -22.33
N ARG A 279 16.97 18.73 -22.03
CA ARG A 279 15.62 18.53 -21.48
C ARG A 279 14.68 17.92 -22.51
N GLU A 280 14.84 18.24 -23.79
CA GLU A 280 14.01 17.67 -24.86
C GLU A 280 14.31 16.19 -25.05
N ALA A 281 15.58 15.79 -25.00
CA ALA A 281 15.95 14.37 -25.02
C ALA A 281 15.34 13.61 -23.83
N TYR A 282 15.39 14.19 -22.62
CA TYR A 282 14.75 13.59 -21.45
C TYR A 282 13.26 13.36 -21.67
N LEU A 283 12.53 14.38 -22.15
CA LEU A 283 11.08 14.27 -22.42
C LEU A 283 10.76 13.30 -23.56
N ARG A 284 11.59 13.23 -24.61
CA ARG A 284 11.47 12.20 -25.65
C ARG A 284 11.59 10.79 -25.06
N CYS A 285 12.55 10.55 -24.18
CA CYS A 285 12.68 9.26 -23.50
C CYS A 285 11.45 8.94 -22.61
N VAL A 286 10.83 9.96 -22.00
CA VAL A 286 9.57 9.80 -21.25
C VAL A 286 8.42 9.41 -22.20
N ASP A 287 8.31 10.03 -23.38
CA ASP A 287 7.30 9.65 -24.37
C ASP A 287 7.50 8.23 -24.90
N GLU A 288 8.75 7.85 -25.19
CA GLU A 288 9.10 6.53 -25.71
C GLU A 288 8.80 5.40 -24.71
N ILE A 289 8.95 5.65 -23.40
CA ILE A 289 8.71 4.64 -22.36
C ILE A 289 7.21 4.48 -22.02
N TYR A 290 6.37 5.44 -22.39
CA TYR A 290 4.95 5.46 -22.03
C TYR A 290 4.23 4.12 -22.28
N ARG A 291 4.45 3.51 -23.45
CA ARG A 291 3.77 2.25 -23.81
C ARG A 291 4.06 1.14 -22.79
N THR A 292 5.33 1.01 -22.40
CA THR A 292 5.77 0.01 -21.42
C THR A 292 5.32 0.38 -20.01
N ASP A 293 5.38 1.66 -19.65
CA ASP A 293 4.90 2.17 -18.36
C ASP A 293 3.40 1.89 -18.16
N ALA A 294 2.56 2.28 -19.12
CA ALA A 294 1.11 2.08 -19.07
C ALA A 294 0.74 0.60 -19.00
N TYR A 295 1.35 -0.24 -19.84
CA TYR A 295 1.11 -1.68 -19.83
C TYR A 295 1.36 -2.29 -18.44
N HIS A 296 2.55 -2.07 -17.87
CA HIS A 296 2.88 -2.68 -16.58
C HIS A 296 2.12 -2.04 -15.42
N SER A 297 1.98 -0.71 -15.41
CA SER A 297 1.29 0.02 -14.36
C SER A 297 -0.18 -0.41 -14.26
N LEU A 298 -0.89 -0.57 -15.38
CA LEU A 298 -2.27 -1.04 -15.39
C LEU A 298 -2.39 -2.53 -15.08
N SER A 299 -1.50 -3.36 -15.64
CA SER A 299 -1.51 -4.81 -15.38
C SER A 299 -1.26 -5.14 -13.91
N ILE A 300 -0.44 -4.36 -13.19
CA ILE A 300 -0.20 -4.54 -11.74
C ILE A 300 -1.50 -4.39 -10.93
N GLU A 301 -2.40 -3.52 -11.38
CA GLU A 301 -3.71 -3.30 -10.75
C GLU A 301 -4.76 -4.35 -11.20
N GLY A 302 -4.40 -5.25 -12.13
CA GLY A 302 -5.25 -6.34 -12.59
C GLY A 302 -6.11 -6.03 -13.82
N TYR A 303 -5.83 -4.94 -14.55
CA TYR A 303 -6.45 -4.69 -15.85
C TYR A 303 -5.85 -5.61 -16.92
N SER A 304 -6.68 -6.11 -17.83
CA SER A 304 -6.25 -6.95 -18.95
C SER A 304 -5.89 -6.09 -20.16
N VAL A 305 -4.82 -5.30 -20.03
CA VAL A 305 -4.36 -4.39 -21.10
C VAL A 305 -3.30 -5.02 -21.98
N THR A 306 -3.41 -4.82 -23.30
CA THR A 306 -2.36 -5.17 -24.27
C THR A 306 -1.60 -3.92 -24.71
N PRO A 307 -0.32 -4.04 -25.09
CA PRO A 307 0.41 -2.97 -25.78
C PRO A 307 -0.34 -2.36 -26.98
N SER A 308 -1.07 -3.17 -27.75
CA SER A 308 -1.92 -2.69 -28.86
C SER A 308 -3.07 -1.79 -28.39
N LEU A 309 -3.74 -2.16 -27.28
CA LEU A 309 -4.79 -1.33 -26.69
C LEU A 309 -4.23 0.01 -26.19
N VAL A 310 -3.07 -0.01 -25.53
CA VAL A 310 -2.39 1.21 -25.06
C VAL A 310 -2.08 2.14 -26.24
N GLU A 311 -1.60 1.60 -27.35
CA GLU A 311 -1.26 2.37 -28.54
C GLU A 311 -2.49 2.94 -29.25
N ARG A 312 -3.57 2.14 -29.37
CA ARG A 312 -4.85 2.59 -29.92
C ARG A 312 -5.41 3.79 -29.15
N VAL A 313 -5.37 3.73 -27.82
CA VAL A 313 -5.81 4.83 -26.93
C VAL A 313 -4.91 6.07 -27.10
N ARG A 314 -3.60 5.87 -27.23
CA ARG A 314 -2.61 6.95 -27.44
C ARG A 314 -2.87 7.71 -28.74
N GLN A 315 -3.21 7.00 -29.81
CA GLN A 315 -3.45 7.57 -31.15
C GLN A 315 -4.84 8.18 -31.33
N GLY A 316 -5.72 8.11 -30.31
CA GLY A 316 -7.07 8.66 -30.37
C GLY A 316 -8.08 7.79 -31.13
N GLY A 317 -7.75 6.53 -31.44
CA GLY A 317 -8.66 5.58 -32.10
C GLY A 317 -9.71 4.96 -31.19
N TRP A 318 -10.18 5.71 -30.18
CA TRP A 318 -11.06 5.23 -29.11
C TRP A 318 -12.00 6.35 -28.65
N ASP A 319 -13.30 6.11 -28.70
CA ASP A 319 -14.35 7.12 -28.45
C ASP A 319 -15.52 6.54 -27.63
N PRO A 320 -15.52 6.65 -26.29
CA PRO A 320 -16.56 6.10 -25.45
C PRO A 320 -17.86 6.92 -25.49
N GLU A 321 -17.79 8.17 -25.98
CA GLU A 321 -18.95 9.03 -26.11
C GLU A 321 -19.80 8.60 -27.29
N HIS A 322 -19.18 8.10 -28.36
CA HIS A 322 -19.88 7.73 -29.59
C HIS A 322 -19.82 6.22 -29.95
N ASP A 323 -18.95 5.43 -29.32
CA ASP A 323 -18.83 3.96 -29.53
C ASP A 323 -19.24 3.16 -28.28
N ALA A 324 -20.28 2.32 -28.43
CA ALA A 324 -20.84 1.51 -27.35
C ALA A 324 -19.98 0.29 -26.96
N GLY A 325 -19.11 -0.18 -27.85
CA GLY A 325 -18.11 -1.21 -27.54
C GLY A 325 -16.98 -0.63 -26.68
N ASP A 326 -16.49 0.55 -27.05
CA ASP A 326 -15.47 1.29 -26.31
C ASP A 326 -15.97 1.71 -24.92
N ARG A 327 -17.23 2.17 -24.82
CA ARG A 327 -17.86 2.52 -23.54
C ARG A 327 -17.95 1.36 -22.55
N ARG A 328 -18.12 0.12 -23.04
CA ARG A 328 -18.25 -1.07 -22.20
C ARG A 328 -16.91 -1.71 -21.85
N ASN A 329 -15.81 -1.26 -22.47
CA ASN A 329 -14.49 -1.81 -22.23
C ASN A 329 -13.80 -1.10 -21.06
N ARG A 330 -13.93 -1.68 -19.86
CA ARG A 330 -13.30 -1.19 -18.62
C ARG A 330 -11.78 -1.02 -18.74
N ASP A 331 -11.11 -1.93 -19.42
CA ASP A 331 -9.65 -1.91 -19.57
C ASP A 331 -9.21 -0.76 -20.50
N ALA A 332 -9.99 -0.48 -21.55
CA ALA A 332 -9.76 0.65 -22.44
C ALA A 332 -9.99 2.01 -21.75
N LEU A 333 -11.05 2.10 -20.93
CA LEU A 333 -11.32 3.28 -20.09
C LEU A 333 -10.17 3.57 -19.12
N ALA A 334 -9.65 2.52 -18.47
CA ALA A 334 -8.51 2.64 -17.57
C ALA A 334 -7.23 3.06 -18.30
N ALA A 335 -6.98 2.49 -19.49
CA ALA A 335 -5.87 2.91 -20.35
C ALA A 335 -5.99 4.37 -20.80
N ARG A 336 -7.21 4.84 -21.11
CA ARG A 336 -7.47 6.25 -21.45
C ARG A 336 -7.18 7.18 -20.28
N GLY A 337 -7.71 6.87 -19.10
CA GLY A 337 -7.49 7.71 -17.93
C GLY A 337 -6.02 7.76 -17.55
N TYR A 338 -5.31 6.63 -17.69
CA TYR A 338 -3.87 6.57 -17.51
C TYR A 338 -3.11 7.48 -18.49
N TRP A 339 -3.46 7.45 -19.78
CA TRP A 339 -2.87 8.36 -20.76
C TRP A 339 -3.06 9.83 -20.40
N GLN A 340 -4.28 10.22 -20.04
CA GLN A 340 -4.59 11.61 -19.69
C GLN A 340 -3.81 12.07 -18.45
N ALA A 341 -3.77 11.25 -17.40
CA ALA A 341 -2.99 11.53 -16.21
C ALA A 341 -1.49 11.59 -16.52
N PHE A 342 -0.97 10.67 -17.36
CA PHE A 342 0.43 10.67 -17.78
C PHE A 342 0.82 11.97 -18.49
N GLN A 343 -0.05 12.54 -19.33
CA GLN A 343 0.21 13.83 -19.98
C GLN A 343 0.34 14.98 -18.97
N LEU A 344 -0.47 15.00 -17.92
CA LEU A 344 -0.33 15.99 -16.85
C LEU A 344 0.96 15.78 -16.06
N VAL A 345 1.28 14.53 -15.71
CA VAL A 345 2.51 14.18 -14.99
C VAL A 345 3.74 14.58 -15.80
N LYS A 346 3.75 14.34 -17.12
CA LYS A 346 4.83 14.76 -18.02
C LYS A 346 5.04 16.29 -18.00
N LYS A 347 3.97 17.08 -17.98
CA LYS A 347 4.06 18.55 -17.84
C LYS A 347 4.70 18.95 -16.51
N GLU A 348 4.39 18.23 -15.42
CA GLU A 348 5.07 18.49 -14.14
C GLU A 348 6.54 18.05 -14.18
N VAL A 349 6.86 16.94 -14.84
CA VAL A 349 8.25 16.50 -15.08
C VAL A 349 9.04 17.57 -15.85
N GLU A 350 8.46 18.16 -16.90
CA GLU A 350 9.08 19.25 -17.67
C GLU A 350 9.48 20.44 -16.79
N LYS A 351 8.59 20.87 -15.89
CA LYS A 351 8.88 21.93 -14.91
C LYS A 351 9.95 21.51 -13.91
N VAL A 352 9.90 20.27 -13.44
CA VAL A 352 10.88 19.73 -12.48
C VAL A 352 12.28 19.68 -13.07
N ILE A 353 12.45 19.21 -14.30
CA ILE A 353 13.75 19.21 -14.97
C ILE A 353 14.21 20.62 -15.37
N ALA A 354 13.30 21.60 -15.36
CA ALA A 354 13.62 23.02 -15.46
C ALA A 354 14.10 23.65 -14.14
N GLY A 355 14.02 22.92 -13.01
CA GLY A 355 14.51 23.33 -11.69
C GLY A 355 13.43 23.75 -10.70
N GLU A 356 12.14 23.62 -11.03
CA GLU A 356 11.06 23.90 -10.09
C GLU A 356 10.96 22.84 -8.97
N ASN A 357 10.38 23.21 -7.82
CA ASN A 357 10.27 22.29 -6.69
C ASN A 357 9.28 21.15 -7.00
N PRO A 358 9.73 19.88 -7.08
CA PRO A 358 8.89 18.77 -7.50
C PRO A 358 7.77 18.46 -6.50
N ALA A 359 8.02 18.62 -5.21
CA ALA A 359 7.06 18.26 -4.16
C ALA A 359 5.92 19.28 -4.10
N THR A 360 6.22 20.57 -4.28
CA THR A 360 5.20 21.63 -4.40
C THR A 360 4.32 21.44 -5.64
N LEU A 361 4.93 21.12 -6.79
CA LEU A 361 4.18 20.81 -8.01
C LEU A 361 3.27 19.59 -7.82
N ALA A 362 3.80 18.51 -7.25
CA ALA A 362 3.02 17.30 -6.97
C ALA A 362 1.87 17.57 -5.96
N ARG A 363 2.12 18.37 -4.90
CA ARG A 363 1.10 18.77 -3.93
C ARG A 363 -0.06 19.49 -4.62
N ALA A 364 0.23 20.40 -5.54
CA ALA A 364 -0.78 21.13 -6.29
C ALA A 364 -1.54 20.23 -7.30
N ALA A 365 -0.84 19.35 -8.01
CA ALA A 365 -1.38 18.65 -9.18
C ALA A 365 -1.95 17.24 -8.91
N HIS A 366 -1.63 16.58 -7.79
CA HIS A 366 -2.00 15.17 -7.59
C HIS A 366 -3.50 14.88 -7.68
N ASN A 367 -4.36 15.81 -7.27
CA ASN A 367 -5.81 15.64 -7.43
C ASN A 367 -6.25 15.73 -8.89
N ASP A 368 -5.57 16.52 -9.72
CA ASP A 368 -5.87 16.62 -11.15
C ASP A 368 -5.44 15.33 -11.88
N TRP A 369 -4.28 14.76 -11.52
CA TRP A 369 -3.87 13.45 -12.02
C TRP A 369 -4.90 12.38 -11.68
N TYR A 370 -5.39 12.37 -10.43
CA TYR A 370 -6.44 11.46 -10.00
C TYR A 370 -7.74 11.64 -10.79
N ARG A 371 -8.18 12.88 -11.02
CA ARG A 371 -9.38 13.14 -11.83
C ARG A 371 -9.23 12.58 -13.24
N GLU A 372 -8.11 12.82 -13.91
CA GLU A 372 -7.87 12.28 -15.26
C GLU A 372 -7.83 10.74 -15.28
N LEU A 373 -7.33 10.09 -14.23
CA LEU A 373 -7.35 8.62 -14.14
C LEU A 373 -8.76 8.02 -14.22
N PHE A 374 -9.77 8.73 -13.70
CA PHE A 374 -11.14 8.20 -13.55
C PHE A 374 -12.21 8.93 -14.35
N GLN A 375 -11.89 10.10 -14.94
CA GLN A 375 -12.81 10.87 -15.77
C GLN A 375 -13.46 10.04 -16.88
N PRO A 376 -12.74 9.16 -17.62
CA PRO A 376 -13.36 8.31 -18.64
C PRO A 376 -14.44 7.39 -18.07
N CYS A 377 -14.23 6.81 -16.89
CA CYS A 377 -15.21 5.92 -16.24
C CYS A 377 -16.47 6.69 -15.83
N VAL A 378 -16.34 7.94 -15.41
CA VAL A 378 -17.50 8.82 -15.11
C VAL A 378 -18.24 9.20 -16.38
N THR A 379 -17.53 9.61 -17.44
CA THR A 379 -18.13 9.90 -18.74
C THR A 379 -18.88 8.70 -19.32
N ALA A 380 -18.37 7.49 -19.12
CA ALA A 380 -19.02 6.25 -19.52
C ALA A 380 -20.22 5.83 -18.63
N GLY A 381 -20.47 6.55 -17.52
CA GLY A 381 -21.53 6.24 -16.56
C GLY A 381 -21.25 5.02 -15.67
N LEU A 382 -19.99 4.56 -15.58
CA LEU A 382 -19.59 3.46 -14.70
C LEU A 382 -19.30 3.92 -13.26
N LEU A 383 -19.03 5.20 -13.07
CA LEU A 383 -18.81 5.83 -11.77
C LEU A 383 -19.65 7.10 -11.68
N GLU A 384 -20.14 7.39 -10.47
CA GLU A 384 -20.80 8.66 -10.16
C GLU A 384 -19.80 9.82 -10.25
N PRO A 385 -20.22 11.04 -10.64
CA PRO A 385 -19.34 12.21 -10.70
C PRO A 385 -18.61 12.51 -9.39
N GLY A 386 -19.23 12.20 -8.25
CA GLY A 386 -18.62 12.34 -6.92
C GLY A 386 -17.35 11.51 -6.71
N ALA A 387 -17.13 10.47 -7.52
CA ALA A 387 -15.89 9.67 -7.48
C ALA A 387 -14.64 10.51 -7.80
N LEU A 388 -14.78 11.65 -8.49
CA LEU A 388 -13.68 12.55 -8.85
C LEU A 388 -13.33 13.57 -7.76
N ALA A 389 -14.02 13.54 -6.62
CA ALA A 389 -13.84 14.50 -5.53
C ALA A 389 -12.51 14.36 -4.77
N GLY A 390 -11.69 13.36 -5.11
CA GLY A 390 -10.37 13.14 -4.52
C GLY A 390 -10.42 12.10 -3.39
N TYR A 391 -9.96 12.47 -2.19
CA TYR A 391 -9.74 11.48 -1.14
C TYR A 391 -11.02 10.76 -0.71
N ARG A 392 -10.85 9.47 -0.41
CA ARG A 392 -11.93 8.57 0.00
C ARG A 392 -12.63 9.03 1.27
N ASN A 393 -13.85 8.53 1.43
CA ASN A 393 -14.71 8.66 2.60
C ASN A 393 -15.19 7.29 3.12
N LEU A 394 -14.49 6.22 2.70
CA LEU A 394 -14.80 4.84 3.03
C LEU A 394 -13.52 4.09 3.45
N PRO A 395 -13.65 3.00 4.24
CA PRO A 395 -12.54 2.11 4.53
C PRO A 395 -12.09 1.36 3.27
N VAL A 396 -10.79 1.09 3.18
CA VAL A 396 -10.16 0.34 2.09
C VAL A 396 -9.22 -0.71 2.67
N TYR A 397 -9.01 -1.80 1.93
CA TYR A 397 -8.19 -2.93 2.36
C TYR A 397 -7.27 -3.34 1.22
N LEU A 398 -6.00 -3.60 1.55
CA LEU A 398 -5.02 -4.04 0.58
C LEU A 398 -5.12 -5.55 0.41
N ARG A 399 -5.23 -6.01 -0.84
CA ARG A 399 -5.34 -7.44 -1.16
C ARG A 399 -4.18 -8.22 -0.55
N GLY A 400 -4.50 -9.18 0.32
CA GLY A 400 -3.55 -10.10 0.94
C GLY A 400 -2.63 -9.53 2.03
N SER A 401 -2.67 -8.22 2.31
CA SER A 401 -1.81 -7.59 3.32
C SER A 401 -2.48 -7.54 4.68
N ARG A 402 -1.70 -7.77 5.76
CA ARG A 402 -2.15 -7.52 7.15
C ARG A 402 -2.16 -6.03 7.50
N TYR A 403 -1.49 -5.21 6.71
CA TYR A 403 -1.53 -3.77 6.87
C TYR A 403 -2.85 -3.22 6.32
N VAL A 404 -3.58 -2.51 7.16
CA VAL A 404 -4.80 -1.78 6.76
C VAL A 404 -4.45 -0.31 6.68
N PRO A 405 -4.71 0.40 5.56
CA PRO A 405 -4.46 1.84 5.49
C PRO A 405 -5.20 2.62 6.60
N PRO A 406 -4.75 3.85 6.93
CA PRO A 406 -5.38 4.67 7.96
C PRO A 406 -6.87 4.88 7.66
N ARG A 407 -7.65 5.25 8.66
CA ARG A 407 -9.06 5.56 8.43
C ARG A 407 -9.20 6.81 7.57
N TRP A 408 -10.30 6.91 6.83
CA TRP A 408 -10.50 7.98 5.84
C TRP A 408 -10.58 9.37 6.50
N GLU A 409 -10.99 9.44 7.76
CA GLU A 409 -10.97 10.63 8.60
C GLU A 409 -9.53 11.12 8.83
N ALA A 410 -8.61 10.18 9.10
CA ALA A 410 -7.20 10.48 9.32
C ALA A 410 -6.46 10.87 8.03
N VAL A 411 -6.96 10.48 6.85
CA VAL A 411 -6.35 10.84 5.54
C VAL A 411 -6.26 12.35 5.36
N ARG A 412 -7.24 13.11 5.88
CA ARG A 412 -7.31 14.58 5.75
C ARG A 412 -6.15 15.28 6.48
N GLU A 413 -5.62 14.67 7.53
CA GLU A 413 -4.44 15.15 8.25
C GLU A 413 -3.14 14.49 7.74
N ALA A 414 -3.23 13.23 7.30
CA ALA A 414 -2.07 12.48 6.80
C ALA A 414 -1.49 13.07 5.51
N MET A 415 -2.34 13.46 4.56
CA MET A 415 -1.88 13.93 3.25
C MET A 415 -1.13 15.28 3.31
N PRO A 416 -1.58 16.29 4.06
CA PRO A 416 -0.77 17.49 4.30
C PRO A 416 0.57 17.17 4.98
N ALA A 417 0.57 16.36 6.04
CA ALA A 417 1.80 15.97 6.73
C ALA A 417 2.78 15.22 5.80
N PHE A 418 2.25 14.38 4.92
CA PHE A 418 3.01 13.68 3.89
C PHE A 418 3.69 14.65 2.91
N PHE A 419 2.96 15.61 2.37
CA PHE A 419 3.56 16.59 1.47
C PHE A 419 4.54 17.53 2.20
N ASP A 420 4.32 17.83 3.49
CA ASP A 420 5.24 18.64 4.28
C ASP A 420 6.60 17.96 4.46
N VAL A 421 6.64 16.64 4.69
CA VAL A 421 7.92 15.90 4.75
C VAL A 421 8.54 15.72 3.36
N LEU A 422 7.73 15.52 2.32
CA LEU A 422 8.19 15.41 0.94
C LEU A 422 8.86 16.70 0.44
N GLU A 423 8.31 17.87 0.79
CA GLU A 423 8.86 19.18 0.42
C GLU A 423 10.12 19.54 1.20
N LYS A 424 10.21 19.14 2.47
CA LYS A 424 11.40 19.38 3.31
C LYS A 424 12.57 18.47 2.95
N GLU A 425 12.34 17.34 2.27
CA GLU A 425 13.40 16.41 1.90
C GLU A 425 14.25 16.94 0.74
N PRO A 426 15.56 17.17 0.95
CA PRO A 426 16.45 17.62 -0.12
C PRO A 426 16.81 16.52 -1.12
N GLU A 427 16.81 15.24 -0.72
CA GLU A 427 17.37 14.15 -1.52
C GLU A 427 16.33 13.55 -2.49
N PRO A 428 16.53 13.65 -3.82
CA PRO A 428 15.56 13.15 -4.81
C PRO A 428 15.26 11.65 -4.68
N SER A 429 16.26 10.84 -4.32
CA SER A 429 16.12 9.41 -4.11
C SER A 429 15.21 9.08 -2.93
N VAL A 430 15.34 9.82 -1.82
CA VAL A 430 14.48 9.68 -0.64
C VAL A 430 13.06 10.10 -0.98
N ARG A 431 12.89 11.24 -1.67
CA ARG A 431 11.58 11.67 -2.15
C ARG A 431 10.91 10.62 -3.03
N ALA A 432 11.66 10.00 -3.93
CA ALA A 432 11.12 8.96 -4.82
C ALA A 432 10.68 7.71 -4.06
N VAL A 433 11.55 7.14 -3.22
CA VAL A 433 11.27 5.88 -2.53
C VAL A 433 10.26 6.05 -1.40
N LEU A 434 10.48 7.00 -0.48
CA LEU A 434 9.57 7.23 0.63
C LEU A 434 8.28 7.91 0.18
N GLY A 435 8.35 8.80 -0.82
CA GLY A 435 7.16 9.42 -1.42
C GLY A 435 6.23 8.38 -2.03
N HIS A 436 6.78 7.46 -2.83
CA HIS A 436 6.01 6.35 -3.38
C HIS A 436 5.38 5.49 -2.28
N TRP A 437 6.20 4.99 -1.35
CA TRP A 437 5.73 4.07 -0.32
C TRP A 437 4.70 4.72 0.60
N LEU A 438 4.92 5.96 1.08
CA LEU A 438 4.00 6.63 1.99
C LEU A 438 2.67 7.02 1.34
N LEU A 439 2.66 7.38 0.04
CA LEU A 439 1.38 7.56 -0.66
C LEU A 439 0.58 6.25 -0.68
N GLY A 440 1.25 5.12 -0.96
CA GLY A 440 0.64 3.79 -0.90
C GLY A 440 0.21 3.37 0.51
N TYR A 441 0.99 3.77 1.53
CA TYR A 441 0.72 3.54 2.96
C TYR A 441 -0.54 4.27 3.42
N ILE A 442 -0.67 5.57 3.09
CA ILE A 442 -1.85 6.39 3.43
C ILE A 442 -3.07 5.95 2.63
N HIS A 443 -2.84 5.56 1.36
CA HIS A 443 -3.87 5.09 0.45
C HIS A 443 -5.05 6.07 0.34
N PRO A 444 -4.82 7.33 -0.08
CA PRO A 444 -5.80 8.41 0.09
C PRO A 444 -7.04 8.29 -0.80
N TYR A 445 -6.99 7.55 -1.91
CA TYR A 445 -8.08 7.47 -2.87
C TYR A 445 -8.86 6.14 -2.77
N PRO A 446 -10.12 6.08 -3.26
CA PRO A 446 -10.88 4.82 -3.34
C PRO A 446 -10.21 3.76 -4.21
N ASP A 447 -9.56 4.18 -5.30
CA ASP A 447 -8.79 3.35 -6.23
C ASP A 447 -7.67 4.22 -6.87
N GLY A 448 -6.71 3.61 -7.56
CA GLY A 448 -5.68 4.32 -8.33
C GLY A 448 -4.42 4.67 -7.53
N ASN A 449 -4.37 4.35 -6.23
CA ASN A 449 -3.24 4.69 -5.35
C ASN A 449 -1.90 4.15 -5.85
N GLY A 450 -1.86 2.92 -6.40
CA GLY A 450 -0.63 2.36 -6.99
C GLY A 450 -0.13 3.15 -8.20
N ARG A 451 -1.05 3.52 -9.11
CA ARG A 451 -0.75 4.35 -10.31
C ARG A 451 -0.25 5.73 -9.90
N MET A 452 -0.93 6.36 -8.95
CA MET A 452 -0.55 7.65 -8.38
C MET A 452 0.83 7.61 -7.71
N ALA A 453 1.14 6.54 -6.96
CA ALA A 453 2.43 6.37 -6.30
C ALA A 453 3.58 6.25 -7.30
N ARG A 454 3.36 5.51 -8.40
CA ARG A 454 4.35 5.36 -9.49
C ARG A 454 4.56 6.67 -10.27
N PHE A 455 3.51 7.45 -10.51
CA PHE A 455 3.66 8.80 -11.08
C PHE A 455 4.44 9.73 -10.15
N LEU A 456 4.07 9.78 -8.86
CA LEU A 456 4.77 10.60 -7.89
C LEU A 456 6.26 10.23 -7.80
N MET A 457 6.57 8.92 -7.75
CA MET A 457 7.93 8.41 -7.76
C MET A 457 8.73 8.96 -8.94
N ASN A 458 8.16 8.92 -10.14
CA ASN A 458 8.84 9.37 -11.36
C ASN A 458 9.05 10.89 -11.41
N VAL A 459 8.10 11.69 -10.90
CA VAL A 459 8.31 13.14 -10.73
C VAL A 459 9.46 13.42 -9.75
N MET A 460 9.54 12.67 -8.64
CA MET A 460 10.63 12.82 -7.68
C MET A 460 11.98 12.34 -8.25
N LEU A 461 12.00 11.27 -9.03
CA LEU A 461 13.21 10.79 -9.73
C LEU A 461 13.73 11.84 -10.73
N ALA A 462 12.84 12.46 -11.51
CA ALA A 462 13.21 13.50 -12.47
C ALA A 462 13.94 14.68 -11.81
N SER A 463 13.61 15.01 -10.56
CA SER A 463 14.27 16.10 -9.82
C SER A 463 15.74 15.84 -9.49
N GLY A 464 16.20 14.57 -9.55
CA GLY A 464 17.61 14.20 -9.45
C GLY A 464 18.27 13.93 -10.80
N GLY A 465 17.53 14.07 -11.91
CA GLY A 465 17.95 13.65 -13.25
C GLY A 465 17.92 12.13 -13.47
N TYR A 466 17.30 11.37 -12.56
CA TYR A 466 17.13 9.93 -12.78
C TYR A 466 16.14 9.68 -13.94
N PRO A 467 16.30 8.59 -14.69
CA PRO A 467 15.39 8.22 -15.76
C PRO A 467 14.03 7.80 -15.23
N TRP A 468 12.98 8.01 -16.05
CA TRP A 468 11.65 7.45 -15.78
C TRP A 468 11.73 5.93 -15.63
N THR A 469 11.30 5.43 -14.49
CA THR A 469 11.50 4.05 -14.06
C THR A 469 10.18 3.29 -14.01
N VAL A 470 10.17 2.10 -14.61
CA VAL A 470 8.99 1.24 -14.73
C VAL A 470 9.11 0.03 -13.81
N ILE A 471 8.08 -0.20 -13.01
CA ILE A 471 7.87 -1.42 -12.21
C ILE A 471 7.10 -2.42 -13.07
N ARG A 472 7.61 -3.65 -13.22
CA ARG A 472 7.05 -4.62 -14.15
C ARG A 472 6.00 -5.51 -13.50
N ILE A 473 5.06 -5.98 -14.31
CA ILE A 473 4.04 -6.95 -13.88
C ILE A 473 4.65 -8.27 -13.40
N VAL A 474 5.71 -8.75 -14.04
CA VAL A 474 6.42 -9.98 -13.62
C VAL A 474 7.02 -9.86 -12.22
N ASP A 475 7.32 -8.63 -11.79
CA ASP A 475 7.87 -8.32 -10.47
C ASP A 475 6.78 -8.02 -9.42
N ARG A 476 5.49 -8.09 -9.76
CA ARG A 476 4.39 -7.68 -8.87
C ARG A 476 4.48 -8.31 -7.48
N LYS A 477 4.81 -9.60 -7.39
CA LYS A 477 4.90 -10.31 -6.11
C LYS A 477 6.05 -9.76 -5.23
N SER A 478 7.23 -9.55 -5.80
CA SER A 478 8.38 -9.03 -5.05
C SER A 478 8.19 -7.56 -4.67
N TYR A 479 7.61 -6.77 -5.57
CA TYR A 479 7.22 -5.39 -5.33
C TYR A 479 6.22 -5.26 -4.17
N LEU A 480 5.10 -6.00 -4.19
CA LEU A 480 4.10 -5.94 -3.12
C LEU A 480 4.65 -6.45 -1.79
N SER A 481 5.43 -7.55 -1.81
CA SER A 481 6.09 -8.06 -0.60
C SER A 481 7.06 -7.05 0.01
N ALA A 482 7.78 -6.28 -0.80
CA ALA A 482 8.67 -5.24 -0.31
C ALA A 482 7.91 -4.05 0.32
N LEU A 483 6.75 -3.67 -0.22
CA LEU A 483 5.87 -2.66 0.38
C LEU A 483 5.26 -3.14 1.70
N ASP A 484 4.88 -4.42 1.79
CA ASP A 484 4.36 -5.02 3.02
C ASP A 484 5.42 -5.01 4.13
N ARG A 485 6.66 -5.38 3.83
CA ARG A 485 7.77 -5.30 4.81
C ARG A 485 7.99 -3.87 5.31
N ALA A 486 7.92 -2.89 4.42
CA ALA A 486 8.00 -1.48 4.84
C ALA A 486 6.83 -1.07 5.74
N SER A 487 5.61 -1.53 5.45
CA SER A 487 4.38 -1.13 6.15
C SER A 487 4.15 -1.87 7.47
N ILE A 488 4.62 -3.11 7.59
CA ILE A 488 4.39 -4.02 8.74
C ILE A 488 5.62 -4.05 9.66
N GLU A 489 6.81 -4.21 9.09
CA GLU A 489 8.07 -4.42 9.81
C GLU A 489 8.90 -3.13 9.94
N MET A 490 8.43 -2.02 9.34
CA MET A 490 9.17 -0.77 9.23
C MET A 490 10.52 -0.95 8.52
N ASP A 491 10.59 -1.86 7.55
CA ASP A 491 11.79 -2.12 6.78
C ASP A 491 11.65 -1.70 5.31
N ILE A 492 12.06 -0.47 5.01
CA ILE A 492 12.05 0.06 3.64
C ILE A 492 13.14 -0.53 2.73
N HIS A 493 14.13 -1.21 3.30
CA HIS A 493 15.33 -1.60 2.57
C HIS A 493 15.04 -2.51 1.36
N PRO A 494 14.18 -3.55 1.45
CA PRO A 494 13.82 -4.38 0.30
C PRO A 494 13.19 -3.56 -0.84
N PHE A 495 12.32 -2.60 -0.50
CA PHE A 495 11.68 -1.75 -1.50
C PHE A 495 12.69 -0.78 -2.13
N THR A 496 13.60 -0.24 -1.32
CA THR A 496 14.70 0.59 -1.81
C THR A 496 15.55 -0.16 -2.83
N ILE A 497 16.04 -1.36 -2.48
CA ILE A 497 16.86 -2.18 -3.38
C ILE A 497 16.10 -2.55 -4.66
N PHE A 498 14.80 -2.82 -4.54
CA PHE A 498 13.94 -3.06 -5.69
C PHE A 498 13.97 -1.87 -6.67
N ILE A 499 13.74 -0.64 -6.18
CA ILE A 499 13.78 0.57 -7.03
C ILE A 499 15.19 0.84 -7.55
N VAL A 500 16.23 0.68 -6.73
CA VAL A 500 17.64 0.87 -7.12
C VAL A 500 17.98 0.02 -8.34
N ARG A 501 17.61 -1.27 -8.36
CA ARG A 501 17.85 -2.14 -9.51
C ARG A 501 17.18 -1.63 -10.78
N ARG A 502 15.96 -1.12 -10.68
CA ARG A 502 15.21 -0.58 -11.83
C ARG A 502 15.79 0.75 -12.33
N VAL A 503 16.27 1.61 -11.43
CA VAL A 503 16.94 2.87 -11.78
C VAL A 503 18.31 2.62 -12.39
N GLN A 504 19.12 1.74 -11.80
CA GLN A 504 20.47 1.41 -12.27
C GLN A 504 20.45 0.84 -13.69
N TRP A 505 19.54 -0.10 -13.98
CA TRP A 505 19.34 -0.61 -15.34
C TRP A 505 19.13 0.50 -16.37
N ARG A 506 18.49 1.60 -15.99
CA ARG A 506 18.22 2.72 -16.90
C ARG A 506 19.35 3.75 -16.98
N LEU A 507 20.28 3.72 -16.03
CA LEU A 507 21.48 4.56 -16.03
C LEU A 507 22.65 3.87 -16.76
N GLU A 508 22.65 2.55 -16.82
CA GLU A 508 23.68 1.77 -17.50
C GLU A 508 23.55 1.92 -19.03
N PRO A 509 24.67 2.08 -19.75
CA PRO A 509 24.67 2.05 -21.20
C PRO A 509 24.43 0.62 -21.67
N HIS A 510 23.40 0.44 -22.50
CA HIS A 510 23.04 -0.83 -23.10
C HIS A 510 23.13 -0.72 -24.62
N ASP A 511 23.91 -1.59 -25.25
CA ASP A 511 24.05 -1.64 -26.72
C ASP A 511 23.79 -3.07 -27.22
N LEU A 512 22.51 -3.44 -27.22
CA LEU A 512 22.10 -4.78 -27.64
C LEU A 512 22.24 -4.97 -29.15
N THR A 513 23.21 -5.79 -29.54
CA THR A 513 23.48 -6.19 -30.93
C THR A 513 23.07 -7.64 -31.17
N PHE A 514 22.91 -8.05 -32.44
CA PHE A 514 22.51 -9.42 -32.81
C PHE A 514 23.49 -10.02 -33.83
N PRO A 515 24.52 -10.75 -33.39
CA PRO A 515 25.41 -11.44 -34.31
C PRO A 515 24.66 -12.58 -35.05
N ALA A 516 24.94 -12.75 -36.34
CA ALA A 516 24.35 -13.79 -37.17
C ALA A 516 25.27 -15.03 -37.28
N PRO A 517 24.75 -16.29 -37.42
CA PRO A 517 23.41 -16.78 -37.14
C PRO A 517 23.40 -17.80 -35.96
N MET A 518 22.50 -17.62 -34.99
CA MET A 518 22.29 -18.56 -33.87
C MET A 518 20.80 -18.79 -33.56
N GLU A 519 19.92 -18.63 -34.54
CA GLU A 519 18.49 -18.88 -34.36
C GLU A 519 18.10 -20.37 -34.48
N SER A 520 17.17 -20.83 -33.64
CA SER A 520 16.64 -22.21 -33.68
C SER A 520 15.15 -22.26 -33.34
N LEU A 521 14.43 -23.23 -33.92
CA LEU A 521 13.02 -23.48 -33.63
C LEU A 521 12.89 -24.44 -32.44
N VAL A 522 12.14 -24.03 -31.41
CA VAL A 522 11.83 -24.88 -30.26
C VAL A 522 10.44 -25.50 -30.48
N LEU A 523 10.41 -26.67 -31.11
CA LEU A 523 9.19 -27.35 -31.54
C LEU A 523 8.17 -27.58 -30.39
N GLY A 524 8.64 -27.95 -29.20
CA GLY A 524 7.77 -28.22 -28.06
C GLY A 524 7.06 -26.99 -27.47
N ARG A 525 7.44 -25.78 -27.88
CA ARG A 525 6.82 -24.52 -27.41
C ARG A 525 6.40 -23.59 -28.55
N ASP A 526 6.50 -24.05 -29.80
CA ASP A 526 6.28 -23.28 -31.02
C ASP A 526 6.84 -21.84 -30.93
N MET A 527 8.17 -21.72 -30.82
CA MET A 527 8.85 -20.42 -30.72
C MET A 527 10.21 -20.45 -31.40
N VAL A 528 10.62 -19.32 -31.99
CA VAL A 528 11.97 -19.12 -32.52
C VAL A 528 12.83 -18.48 -31.45
N LEU A 529 13.91 -19.17 -31.08
CA LEU A 529 14.94 -18.71 -30.14
C LEU A 529 16.09 -18.07 -30.91
N PHE A 530 16.62 -16.97 -30.41
CA PHE A 530 17.81 -16.29 -30.94
C PHE A 530 18.53 -15.54 -29.81
N TYR A 531 19.70 -14.98 -30.10
CA TYR A 531 20.57 -14.39 -29.08
C TYR A 531 21.04 -13.01 -29.49
N GLY A 532 20.95 -12.08 -28.54
CA GLY A 532 21.60 -10.78 -28.62
C GLY A 532 22.83 -10.74 -27.72
N GLN A 533 23.64 -9.70 -27.88
CA GLN A 533 24.84 -9.45 -27.11
C GLN A 533 24.89 -7.98 -26.68
N ASP A 534 25.05 -7.75 -25.36
CA ASP A 534 25.30 -6.43 -24.76
C ASP A 534 26.62 -6.50 -23.99
N GLY A 535 27.69 -5.94 -24.57
CA GLY A 535 29.05 -6.18 -24.11
C GLY A 535 29.41 -7.68 -24.11
N ASP A 536 29.75 -8.22 -22.95
CA ASP A 536 30.04 -9.65 -22.75
C ASP A 536 28.80 -10.48 -22.38
N ALA A 537 27.65 -9.83 -22.13
CA ALA A 537 26.43 -10.50 -21.72
C ALA A 537 25.67 -11.05 -22.93
N VAL A 538 25.36 -12.35 -22.89
CA VAL A 538 24.48 -13.00 -23.88
C VAL A 538 23.03 -12.86 -23.42
N VAL A 539 22.21 -12.22 -24.25
CA VAL A 539 20.78 -12.00 -23.98
C VAL A 539 19.95 -12.99 -24.78
N ARG A 540 19.25 -13.89 -24.06
CA ARG A 540 18.37 -14.87 -24.69
C ARG A 540 17.07 -14.20 -25.15
N CYS A 541 16.74 -14.35 -26.43
CA CYS A 541 15.58 -13.72 -27.06
C CYS A 541 14.68 -14.78 -27.69
N ALA A 542 13.37 -14.58 -27.66
CA ALA A 542 12.42 -15.50 -28.28
C ALA A 542 11.21 -14.74 -28.85
N ILE A 543 10.62 -15.32 -29.89
CA ILE A 543 9.34 -14.89 -30.47
C ILE A 543 8.43 -16.11 -30.67
N THR A 544 7.17 -16.03 -30.26
CA THR A 544 6.24 -17.16 -30.41
C THR A 544 5.82 -17.35 -31.87
N GLY A 545 5.51 -18.60 -32.25
CA GLY A 545 5.00 -18.96 -33.56
C GLY A 545 3.68 -18.26 -33.87
N GLU A 546 2.79 -18.16 -32.88
CA GLU A 546 1.57 -17.35 -32.95
C GLU A 546 1.85 -15.89 -33.31
N THR A 547 2.88 -15.27 -32.73
CA THR A 547 3.28 -13.89 -33.09
C THR A 547 3.73 -13.81 -34.54
N LEU A 548 4.51 -14.79 -35.00
CA LEU A 548 4.95 -14.87 -36.39
C LEU A 548 3.76 -15.03 -37.34
N ASP A 549 2.71 -15.75 -36.92
CA ASP A 549 1.51 -15.95 -37.73
C ASP A 549 0.68 -14.68 -37.86
N VAL A 550 0.36 -14.08 -36.72
CA VAL A 550 -0.52 -12.90 -36.63
C VAL A 550 0.13 -11.67 -37.25
N HIS A 551 1.40 -11.40 -36.93
CA HIS A 551 2.05 -10.12 -37.23
C HIS A 551 3.01 -10.17 -38.42
N PHE A 552 3.48 -11.36 -38.79
CA PHE A 552 4.51 -11.53 -39.83
C PHE A 552 4.07 -12.47 -40.96
N GLN A 553 2.76 -12.67 -41.11
CA GLN A 553 2.14 -13.49 -42.15
C GLN A 553 2.70 -14.93 -42.17
N GLY A 554 2.97 -15.50 -40.99
CA GLY A 554 3.60 -16.80 -40.82
C GLY A 554 2.67 -18.00 -40.93
N ASP A 555 1.35 -17.79 -41.03
CA ASP A 555 0.37 -18.87 -40.98
C ASP A 555 0.63 -19.94 -42.06
N GLY A 556 0.69 -21.21 -41.63
CA GLY A 556 1.05 -22.35 -42.47
C GLY A 556 2.47 -22.37 -43.04
N LYS A 557 3.38 -21.46 -42.62
CA LYS A 557 4.75 -21.35 -43.14
C LYS A 557 5.80 -21.84 -42.14
N ASP A 558 7.00 -22.09 -42.65
CA ASP A 558 8.20 -22.38 -41.85
C ASP A 558 8.58 -21.16 -40.99
N LYS A 559 8.49 -21.31 -39.66
CA LYS A 559 8.71 -20.22 -38.70
C LYS A 559 10.11 -19.62 -38.77
N LEU A 560 11.14 -20.41 -39.05
CA LEU A 560 12.52 -19.91 -39.17
C LEU A 560 12.69 -19.06 -40.42
N LYS A 561 12.05 -19.45 -41.54
CA LYS A 561 12.05 -18.63 -42.76
C LYS A 561 11.31 -17.31 -42.54
N VAL A 562 10.15 -17.34 -41.87
CA VAL A 562 9.37 -16.14 -41.55
C VAL A 562 10.16 -15.20 -40.63
N PHE A 563 10.80 -15.74 -39.59
CA PHE A 563 11.67 -14.98 -38.69
C PHE A 563 12.81 -14.30 -39.47
N ARG A 564 13.54 -15.04 -40.32
CA ARG A 564 14.66 -14.49 -41.09
C ARG A 564 14.23 -13.38 -42.04
N ALA A 565 13.08 -13.53 -42.69
CA ALA A 565 12.52 -12.52 -43.57
C ALA A 565 12.13 -11.22 -42.82
N ASN A 566 11.80 -11.33 -41.53
CA ASN A 566 11.35 -10.23 -40.68
C ASN A 566 12.32 -9.94 -39.52
N ARG A 567 13.61 -10.28 -39.68
CA ARG A 567 14.58 -10.24 -38.58
C ARG A 567 14.77 -8.83 -38.02
N GLN A 568 14.91 -7.83 -38.90
CA GLN A 568 15.15 -6.44 -38.50
C GLN A 568 14.05 -5.85 -37.60
N PRO A 569 12.74 -5.89 -37.96
CA PRO A 569 11.70 -5.37 -37.07
C PRO A 569 11.58 -6.16 -35.76
N ILE A 570 11.84 -7.48 -35.78
CA ILE A 570 11.84 -8.30 -34.55
C ILE A 570 12.99 -7.87 -33.63
N GLU A 571 14.20 -7.71 -34.15
CA GLU A 571 15.37 -7.23 -33.39
C GLU A 571 15.16 -5.82 -32.82
N GLN A 572 14.51 -4.92 -33.58
CA GLN A 572 14.16 -3.58 -33.10
C GLN A 572 13.22 -3.62 -31.89
N GLU A 573 12.19 -4.46 -31.91
CA GLU A 573 11.29 -4.62 -30.77
C GLU A 573 12.01 -5.23 -29.55
N ILE A 574 12.91 -6.20 -29.75
CA ILE A 574 13.75 -6.74 -28.66
C ILE A 574 14.61 -5.64 -28.04
N ARG A 575 15.31 -4.83 -28.84
CA ARG A 575 16.13 -3.71 -28.31
C ARG A 575 15.28 -2.77 -27.47
N ARG A 576 14.12 -2.38 -27.98
CA ARG A 576 13.19 -1.49 -27.28
C ARG A 576 12.79 -2.06 -25.91
N ARG A 577 12.42 -3.35 -25.86
CA ARG A 577 12.10 -4.05 -24.59
C ARG A 577 13.29 -4.11 -23.64
N TYR A 578 14.46 -4.47 -24.14
CA TYR A 578 15.68 -4.57 -23.35
C TYR A 578 16.07 -3.24 -22.71
N LEU A 579 16.07 -2.15 -23.49
CA LEU A 579 16.37 -0.81 -23.00
C LEU A 579 15.34 -0.33 -21.97
N ALA A 580 14.07 -0.71 -22.13
CA ALA A 580 13.03 -0.47 -21.13
C ALA A 580 13.16 -1.36 -19.86
N GLY A 581 14.06 -2.36 -19.90
CA GLY A 581 14.22 -3.38 -18.88
C GLY A 581 13.04 -4.33 -18.76
N ASP A 582 12.22 -4.45 -19.80
CA ASP A 582 11.06 -5.35 -19.92
C ASP A 582 11.55 -6.75 -20.30
N THR A 583 11.97 -7.50 -19.27
CA THR A 583 12.54 -8.84 -19.37
C THR A 583 11.75 -9.81 -18.50
N GLU A 584 11.78 -11.08 -18.87
CA GLU A 584 11.27 -12.19 -18.07
C GLU A 584 12.09 -12.37 -16.78
N LEU A 585 11.60 -13.17 -15.83
CA LEU A 585 12.27 -13.40 -14.54
C LEU A 585 13.69 -13.99 -14.68
N ASP A 586 13.95 -14.74 -15.73
CA ASP A 586 15.27 -15.30 -16.03
C ASP A 586 16.16 -14.37 -16.88
N GLY A 587 15.74 -13.12 -17.07
CA GLY A 587 16.45 -12.11 -17.84
C GLY A 587 16.27 -12.21 -19.36
N SER A 588 15.54 -13.21 -19.86
CA SER A 588 15.26 -13.32 -21.30
C SER A 588 14.22 -12.32 -21.79
N ILE A 589 14.16 -12.10 -23.09
CA ILE A 589 13.16 -11.24 -23.74
C ILE A 589 12.28 -12.11 -24.62
N LEU A 590 10.98 -12.04 -24.42
CA LEU A 590 9.99 -12.78 -25.21
C LEU A 590 9.01 -11.81 -25.87
N ILE A 591 8.75 -12.01 -27.15
CA ILE A 591 7.70 -11.34 -27.92
C ILE A 591 6.55 -12.33 -28.15
N ARG A 592 5.36 -11.93 -27.70
CA ARG A 592 4.07 -12.63 -27.82
C ARG A 592 3.13 -11.84 -28.75
N ALA A 593 2.06 -12.47 -29.23
CA ALA A 593 1.17 -11.84 -30.21
C ALA A 593 0.53 -10.56 -29.68
N GLY A 594 0.20 -10.51 -28.38
CA GLY A 594 -0.35 -9.31 -27.76
C GLY A 594 0.67 -8.17 -27.55
N ASP A 595 1.97 -8.44 -27.72
CA ASP A 595 3.03 -7.46 -27.50
C ASP A 595 3.21 -6.46 -28.66
N LEU A 596 2.74 -6.84 -29.85
CA LEU A 596 2.82 -6.05 -31.07
C LEU A 596 1.46 -5.39 -31.38
N PRO A 597 1.47 -4.16 -31.94
CA PRO A 597 0.27 -3.38 -32.23
C PRO A 597 -0.63 -3.99 -33.31
#